data_AF-Q99278-F1
#
_entry.id   AF-Q99278-F1
#
_cell.length_a   1.000
_cell.length_b   1.000
_cell.length_c   1.000
_cell.angle_alpha   90.00
_cell.angle_beta   90.00
_cell.angle_gamma   90.00
#
_symmetry.space_group_name_H-M   'P 1'
#
loop_
_entity.id
_entity.type
_entity.pdbx_description
1 polymer ?
#
loop_
_entity_poly.entity_id
_entity_poly.type
_entity_poly.pdbx_seq_one_letter_code
_entity_poly.pdbx_strand_id
1 'polypeptide(L)'
;MQPPYIQERLKSLNDIETQLCSMLQEASQVTFIFGELKRGNESVKPQFENHVKQFYERLDKSTTQLRKEIQLLDENVGTRLLPINVNKKALGQDTEKMEEQLDLLSAILDPSKSK
;
A
#
# COMPACT_ATOMS: atom_id res chain seq x y z
N MET A 1 10.73 -27.90 -0.47
CA MET A 1 9.89 -27.27 -1.51
C MET A 1 8.85 -26.42 -0.81
N GLN A 2 8.62 -25.19 -1.27
CA GLN A 2 7.54 -24.35 -0.72
C GLN A 2 6.17 -24.98 -1.05
N PRO A 3 5.16 -24.85 -0.18
CA PRO A 3 3.81 -25.35 -0.46
C PRO A 3 3.25 -24.75 -1.77
N PRO A 4 2.48 -25.51 -2.58
CA PRO A 4 1.91 -25.02 -3.84
C PRO A 4 1.15 -23.70 -3.69
N TYR A 5 0.41 -23.56 -2.59
CA TYR A 5 -0.30 -22.32 -2.26
C TYR A 5 0.63 -21.10 -2.13
N ILE A 6 1.78 -21.26 -1.46
CA ILE A 6 2.75 -20.17 -1.30
C ILE A 6 3.37 -19.79 -2.64
N GLN A 7 3.64 -20.78 -3.50
CA GLN A 7 4.14 -20.52 -4.86
C GLN A 7 3.13 -19.73 -5.70
N GLU A 8 1.83 -20.04 -5.59
CA GLU A 8 0.79 -19.27 -6.26
C GLU A 8 0.70 -17.83 -5.77
N ARG A 9 0.84 -17.59 -4.46
CA ARG A 9 0.86 -16.22 -3.90
C ARG A 9 2.09 -15.44 -4.34
N LEU A 10 3.28 -16.05 -4.28
CA LEU A 10 4.51 -15.43 -4.79
C LEU A 10 4.44 -15.14 -6.28
N LYS A 11 3.83 -16.04 -7.06
CA LYS A 11 3.56 -15.80 -8.49
C LYS A 11 2.61 -14.62 -8.69
N SER A 12 1.53 -14.54 -7.93
CA SER A 12 0.59 -13.40 -7.97
C SER A 12 1.29 -12.08 -7.64
N LEU A 13 2.16 -12.06 -6.63
CA LEU A 13 2.96 -10.88 -6.28
C LEU A 13 3.93 -10.49 -7.41
N ASN A 14 4.62 -11.45 -8.03
CA ASN A 14 5.47 -11.17 -9.20
C ASN A 14 4.65 -10.62 -10.40
N ASP A 15 3.42 -11.11 -10.60
CA ASP A 15 2.52 -10.60 -11.63
C ASP A 15 2.06 -9.16 -11.34
N ILE A 16 1.89 -8.80 -10.06
CA ILE A 16 1.64 -7.42 -9.62
C ILE A 16 2.87 -6.55 -9.88
N GLU A 17 4.07 -6.98 -9.50
CA GLU A 17 5.32 -6.24 -9.75
C GLU A 17 5.52 -5.97 -11.24
N THR A 18 5.23 -6.95 -12.09
CA THR A 18 5.29 -6.80 -13.56
C THR A 18 4.31 -5.72 -14.06
N GLN A 19 3.12 -5.64 -13.46
CA GLN A 19 2.14 -4.59 -13.78
C GLN A 19 2.60 -3.21 -13.32
N LEU A 20 3.22 -3.11 -12.14
CA LEU A 20 3.80 -1.84 -11.65
C LEU A 20 4.94 -1.37 -12.55
N CYS A 21 5.81 -2.27 -13.00
CA CYS A 21 6.84 -1.96 -14.01
C CYS A 21 6.23 -1.47 -15.32
N SER A 22 5.15 -2.11 -15.78
CA SER A 22 4.42 -1.67 -16.98
C SER A 22 3.83 -0.27 -16.78
N MET A 23 3.29 0.06 -15.61
CA MET A 23 2.81 1.42 -15.31
C MET A 23 3.92 2.47 -15.39
N LEU A 24 5.12 2.16 -14.88
CA LEU A 24 6.26 3.07 -15.01
C LEU A 24 6.64 3.31 -16.47
N GLN A 25 6.56 2.26 -17.31
CA GLN A 25 6.76 2.39 -18.76
C GLN A 25 5.68 3.24 -19.43
N GLU A 26 4.41 3.09 -19.05
CA GLU A 26 3.33 3.96 -19.55
C GLU A 26 3.59 5.43 -19.15
N ALA A 27 3.98 5.70 -17.89
CA ALA A 27 4.27 7.06 -17.42
C ALA A 27 5.43 7.72 -18.20
N SER A 28 6.47 6.94 -18.51
CA SER A 28 7.58 7.41 -19.36
C SER A 28 7.09 7.77 -20.77
N GLN A 29 6.24 6.93 -21.38
CA GLN A 29 5.67 7.17 -22.71
C GLN A 29 4.74 8.38 -22.73
N VAL A 30 3.87 8.53 -21.72
CA VAL A 30 3.00 9.71 -21.54
C VAL A 30 3.84 10.99 -21.50
N THR A 31 4.95 10.98 -20.74
CA THR A 31 5.85 12.14 -20.61
C THR A 31 6.52 12.48 -21.94
N PHE A 32 7.01 11.47 -22.66
CA PHE A 32 7.63 11.65 -23.99
C PHE A 32 6.63 12.23 -25.01
N ILE A 33 5.44 11.63 -25.09
CA ILE A 33 4.39 12.03 -26.03
C ILE A 33 3.89 13.44 -25.72
N PHE A 34 3.80 13.81 -24.44
CA PHE A 34 3.48 15.18 -24.06
C PHE A 34 4.51 16.20 -24.57
N GLY A 35 5.79 15.83 -24.60
CA GLY A 35 6.84 16.64 -25.22
C GLY A 35 6.63 16.83 -26.73
N GLU A 36 6.20 15.78 -27.43
CA GLU A 36 5.88 15.84 -28.87
C GLU A 36 4.62 16.65 -29.16
N LEU A 37 3.57 16.52 -28.34
CA LEU A 37 2.37 17.37 -28.41
C LEU A 37 2.71 18.86 -28.23
N LYS A 38 3.60 19.18 -27.28
CA LYS A 38 4.09 20.56 -27.08
C LYS A 38 4.88 21.11 -28.26
N ARG A 39 5.49 20.25 -29.09
CA ARG A 39 6.19 20.63 -30.33
C ARG A 39 5.25 20.78 -31.53
N GLY A 40 3.94 20.60 -31.34
CA GLY A 40 2.93 20.70 -32.40
C GLY A 40 2.70 19.39 -33.16
N ASN A 41 3.24 18.26 -32.70
CA ASN A 41 2.98 16.96 -33.31
C ASN A 41 1.61 16.42 -32.85
N GLU A 42 0.52 16.93 -33.40
CA GLU A 42 -0.84 16.48 -33.01
C GLU A 42 -1.13 15.02 -33.38
N SER A 43 -0.33 14.40 -34.25
CA SER A 43 -0.50 13.01 -34.66
C SER A 43 -0.34 12.01 -33.51
N VAL A 44 0.34 12.41 -32.42
CA VAL A 44 0.57 11.54 -31.26
C VAL A 44 -0.52 11.64 -30.18
N LYS A 45 -1.55 12.48 -30.38
CA LYS A 45 -2.64 12.68 -29.41
C LYS A 45 -3.41 11.38 -29.08
N PRO A 46 -3.77 10.52 -30.06
CA PRO A 46 -4.43 9.25 -29.74
C PRO A 46 -3.54 8.32 -28.88
N GLN A 47 -2.23 8.31 -29.11
CA GLN A 47 -1.30 7.55 -28.28
C GLN A 47 -1.26 8.10 -26.87
N PHE A 48 -1.21 9.43 -26.69
CA PHE A 48 -1.25 10.06 -25.36
C PHE A 48 -2.46 9.61 -24.55
N GLU A 49 -3.66 9.75 -25.12
CA GLU A 49 -4.91 9.37 -24.48
C GLU A 49 -4.93 7.87 -24.14
N ASN A 50 -4.43 7.03 -25.04
CA ASN A 50 -4.32 5.59 -24.81
C ASN A 50 -3.33 5.25 -23.68
N HIS A 51 -2.13 5.85 -23.63
CA HIS A 51 -1.16 5.58 -22.55
C HIS A 51 -1.64 6.08 -21.19
N VAL A 52 -2.32 7.23 -21.14
CA VAL A 52 -2.97 7.72 -19.92
C VAL A 52 -4.05 6.75 -19.47
N LYS A 53 -4.92 6.30 -20.38
CA LYS A 53 -5.95 5.31 -20.07
C LYS A 53 -5.35 4.01 -19.54
N GLN A 54 -4.33 3.46 -20.21
CA GLN A 54 -3.65 2.24 -19.79
C GLN A 54 -2.94 2.40 -18.45
N PHE A 55 -2.35 3.56 -18.17
CA PHE A 55 -1.76 3.84 -16.86
C PHE A 55 -2.80 3.74 -15.74
N TYR A 56 -3.98 4.36 -15.92
CA TYR A 56 -5.07 4.30 -14.95
C TYR A 56 -5.65 2.89 -14.80
N GLU A 57 -5.86 2.16 -15.90
CA GLU A 57 -6.36 0.77 -15.84
C GLU A 57 -5.38 -0.17 -15.13
N ARG A 58 -4.07 0.00 -15.36
CA ARG A 58 -3.04 -0.78 -14.66
C ARG A 58 -2.93 -0.39 -13.18
N LEU A 59 -3.12 0.89 -12.82
CA LEU A 59 -3.17 1.33 -11.43
C LEU A 59 -4.34 0.68 -10.68
N ASP A 60 -5.54 0.71 -11.26
CA ASP A 60 -6.72 0.10 -10.67
C ASP A 60 -6.55 -1.42 -10.51
N LYS A 61 -6.04 -2.09 -11.54
CA LYS A 61 -5.81 -3.53 -11.53
C LYS A 61 -4.76 -3.95 -10.49
N SER A 62 -3.61 -3.28 -10.46
CA SER A 62 -2.51 -3.60 -9.54
C SER A 62 -2.90 -3.34 -8.08
N THR A 63 -3.54 -2.22 -7.78
CA THR A 63 -4.00 -1.89 -6.42
C THR A 63 -5.12 -2.81 -5.95
N THR A 64 -6.05 -3.19 -6.84
CA THR A 64 -7.11 -4.17 -6.53
C THR A 64 -6.53 -5.55 -6.26
N GLN A 65 -5.53 -5.99 -7.04
CA GLN A 65 -4.84 -7.26 -6.79
C GLN A 65 -4.06 -7.23 -5.47
N LEU A 66 -3.34 -6.16 -5.17
CA LEU A 66 -2.67 -5.96 -3.88
C LEU A 66 -3.65 -6.06 -2.71
N ARG A 67 -4.82 -5.41 -2.82
CA ARG A 67 -5.87 -5.51 -1.80
C ARG A 67 -6.33 -6.95 -1.57
N LYS A 68 -6.52 -7.72 -2.65
CA LYS A 68 -6.90 -9.14 -2.57
C LYS A 68 -5.80 -9.98 -1.93
N GLU A 69 -4.53 -9.73 -2.26
CA GLU A 69 -3.41 -10.43 -1.63
C GLU A 69 -3.31 -10.11 -0.13
N ILE A 70 -3.55 -8.86 0.29
CA ILE A 70 -3.61 -8.49 1.71
C ILE A 70 -4.77 -9.21 2.41
N GLN A 71 -5.96 -9.23 1.80
CA GLN A 71 -7.11 -9.97 2.36
C GLN A 71 -6.80 -11.47 2.50
N LEU A 72 -6.13 -12.06 1.50
CA LEU A 72 -5.70 -13.46 1.56
C LEU A 72 -4.65 -13.67 2.66
N LEU A 73 -3.74 -12.72 2.91
CA LEU A 73 -2.83 -12.82 4.04
C LEU A 73 -3.62 -12.88 5.36
N ASP A 74 -4.57 -11.98 5.57
CA ASP A 74 -5.42 -11.93 6.78
C ASP A 74 -6.22 -13.22 6.97
N GLU A 75 -6.86 -13.75 5.92
CA GLU A 75 -7.60 -15.02 5.96
C GLU A 75 -6.70 -16.24 6.22
N ASN A 76 -5.41 -16.14 5.89
CA ASN A 76 -4.45 -17.21 6.09
C ASN A 76 -3.69 -17.14 7.43
N VAL A 77 -3.84 -16.06 8.20
CA VAL A 77 -3.32 -15.98 9.58
C VAL A 77 -4.03 -17.02 10.45
N GLY A 78 -3.26 -17.89 11.09
CA GLY A 78 -3.78 -18.97 11.95
C GLY A 78 -4.17 -20.26 11.21
N THR A 79 -4.22 -20.25 9.87
CA THR A 79 -4.37 -21.48 9.05
C THR A 79 -3.06 -21.87 8.38
N ARG A 80 -2.52 -21.02 7.51
CA ARG A 80 -1.28 -21.29 6.74
C ARG A 80 -0.11 -20.38 7.11
N LEU A 81 -0.41 -19.24 7.73
CA LEU A 81 0.57 -18.29 8.25
C LEU A 81 0.55 -18.35 9.77
N LEU A 82 1.73 -18.40 10.37
CA LEU A 82 1.85 -18.28 11.82
C LEU A 82 1.30 -16.92 12.25
N PRO A 83 0.50 -16.85 13.33
CA PRO A 83 0.12 -15.58 13.91
C PRO A 83 1.38 -14.76 14.23
N ILE A 84 1.61 -13.70 13.47
CA ILE A 84 2.60 -12.70 13.83
C ILE A 84 1.94 -11.92 14.96
N ASN A 85 2.35 -12.18 16.19
CA ASN A 85 2.16 -11.23 17.27
C ASN A 85 3.02 -10.01 16.93
N VAL A 86 2.50 -9.13 16.07
CA VAL A 86 2.88 -7.73 16.12
C VAL A 86 2.49 -7.35 17.54
N ASN A 87 3.48 -7.16 18.41
CA ASN A 87 3.26 -6.89 19.82
C ASN A 87 2.15 -5.84 19.93
N LYS A 88 0.90 -6.25 20.23
CA LYS A 88 -0.20 -5.30 20.47
C LYS A 88 0.14 -4.42 21.67
N LYS A 89 1.12 -4.84 22.49
CA LYS A 89 1.81 -4.00 23.45
C LYS A 89 2.28 -2.67 22.85
N ALA A 90 2.79 -2.63 21.61
CA ALA A 90 3.23 -1.37 21.01
C ALA A 90 2.09 -0.51 20.42
N LEU A 91 1.00 -1.12 19.92
CA LEU A 91 -0.13 -0.36 19.36
C LEU A 91 -1.11 0.16 20.44
N GLY A 92 -1.15 -0.47 21.61
CA GLY A 92 -1.97 -0.05 22.75
C GLY A 92 -1.21 0.71 23.84
N GLN A 93 0.14 0.65 23.83
CA GLN A 93 0.98 1.42 24.76
C GLN A 93 0.77 2.92 24.58
N ASP A 94 0.48 3.40 23.37
CA ASP A 94 0.30 4.84 23.15
C ASP A 94 -0.93 5.37 23.90
N THR A 95 -2.00 4.59 24.03
CA THR A 95 -3.22 5.02 24.74
C THR A 95 -3.05 4.90 26.26
N GLU A 96 -2.59 3.74 26.76
CA GLU A 96 -2.34 3.55 28.21
C GLU A 96 -1.30 4.53 28.74
N LYS A 97 -0.21 4.75 28.00
CA LYS A 97 0.87 5.66 28.41
C LYS A 97 0.44 7.12 28.30
N MET A 98 -0.44 7.47 27.35
CA MET A 98 -1.03 8.81 27.25
C MET A 98 -2.01 9.08 28.39
N GLU A 99 -2.84 8.11 28.78
CA GLU A 99 -3.70 8.18 29.96
C GLU A 99 -2.85 8.32 31.25
N GLU A 100 -1.78 7.55 31.39
CA GLU A 100 -0.84 7.67 32.51
C GLU A 100 -0.16 9.06 32.54
N GLN A 101 0.23 9.61 31.39
CA GLN A 101 0.76 10.98 31.32
C GLN A 101 -0.29 12.04 31.66
N LEU A 102 -1.56 11.85 31.26
CA LEU A 102 -2.65 12.76 31.60
C LEU A 102 -2.98 12.73 33.10
N ASP A 103 -2.94 11.55 33.71
CA ASP A 103 -3.13 11.38 35.16
C ASP A 103 -1.99 12.04 35.94
N LEU A 104 -0.73 11.83 35.52
CA LEU A 104 0.44 12.52 36.08
C LEU A 104 0.33 14.04 35.95
N LEU A 105 -0.10 14.53 34.79
CA LEU A 105 -0.33 15.97 34.56
C LEU A 105 -1.43 16.51 35.47
N SER A 106 -2.52 15.75 35.67
CA SER A 106 -3.61 16.13 36.57
C SER A 106 -3.15 16.19 38.04
N ALA A 107 -2.26 15.28 38.45
CA ALA A 107 -1.71 15.25 39.81
C ALA A 107 -0.73 16.42 40.08
N ILE A 108 -0.06 16.93 39.05
CA ILE A 108 0.80 18.11 39.14
C ILE A 108 -0.02 19.42 39.14
N LEU A 109 -1.13 19.44 38.40
CA LEU A 109 -2.03 20.61 38.31
C LEU A 109 -2.93 20.75 39.55
N ASP A 110 -3.26 19.66 40.24
CA ASP A 110 -3.98 19.65 41.52
C ASP A 110 -3.02 19.31 42.69
N PRO A 111 -2.31 20.30 43.28
CA PRO A 111 -1.46 20.09 44.45
C PRO A 111 -2.22 19.65 45.72
N SER A 112 -3.54 19.47 45.62
CA SER A 112 -4.45 19.03 46.68
C SER A 112 -4.68 17.51 46.73
N LYS A 113 -4.19 16.74 45.75
CA LYS A 113 -4.34 15.26 45.69
C LYS A 113 -3.10 14.45 46.10
N SER A 114 -2.00 15.10 46.46
CA SER A 114 -0.79 14.43 46.95
C SER A 114 -0.76 14.39 48.48
N LYS A 115 -1.54 13.50 49.08
CA LYS A 115 -1.42 13.04 50.48
C LYS A 115 -1.96 11.62 50.63
#